data_AF-A0A927YDZ1-F1
#
_entry.id   AF-A0A927YDZ1-F1
#
_cell.length_a   1.000
_cell.length_b   1.000
_cell.length_c   1.000
_cell.angle_alpha   90.00
_cell.angle_beta   90.00
_cell.angle_gamma   90.00
#
_symmetry.space_group_name_H-M   'P 1'
#
loop_
_entity.id
_entity.type
_entity.pdbx_description
1 polymer ?
#
loop_
_entity_poly.entity_id
_entity_poly.type
_entity_poly.pdbx_seq_one_letter_code
_entity_poly.pdbx_strand_id
1 'polypeptide(L)'
;MAWLKKEVGVYSEKYDIHGTVRDYGVVTKLFFTYEGKDIVMGIQRNLLKGNKYEELGRNIIDSYVANLVSHEEWKKLQLHFWYIGEHEFGGEMVRRGHGIVTGHKRFSDAMDIHTSDVKAIYIDEGEGELVLTTENSVYYCPLAYCRFKKQDEYPDIIPDYERLKEKYKDTIEYPTIEPGKVLLVLANFCDYYFHSLYYVPKESEDGKCLEFSSWPHIGTFQDSYLIDTENYEIDLRYFPHYQNIEFYSEHTDDCPWYIENIGDAVIFAGTSVGIIRLEPGDRKEVVKENAEVEKPILPDGDLYPAGIIE
;
A
#
# COMPACT_ATOMS: atom_id res chain seq x y z
N MET A 1 17.85 16.52 15.05
CA MET A 1 16.63 17.30 15.40
C MET A 1 16.26 18.26 14.28
N ALA A 2 15.17 17.99 13.56
CA ALA A 2 14.61 18.94 12.61
C ALA A 2 13.79 19.99 13.38
N TRP A 3 14.13 21.27 13.23
CA TRP A 3 13.40 22.37 13.87
C TRP A 3 12.22 22.80 12.99
N LEU A 4 11.03 22.96 13.58
CA LEU A 4 9.86 23.51 12.89
C LEU A 4 10.18 24.92 12.40
N LYS A 5 10.18 25.10 11.07
CA LYS A 5 10.49 26.39 10.44
C LYS A 5 9.24 27.22 10.18
N LYS A 6 8.13 26.56 9.84
CA LYS A 6 6.88 27.24 9.51
C LYS A 6 5.69 26.34 9.85
N GLU A 7 4.63 26.95 10.36
CA GLU A 7 3.34 26.32 10.56
C GLU A 7 2.27 27.19 9.88
N VAL A 8 1.35 26.55 9.15
CA VAL A 8 0.28 27.22 8.39
C VAL A 8 -1.02 26.48 8.65
N GLY A 9 -2.03 27.19 9.16
CA GLY A 9 -3.38 26.65 9.28
C GLY A 9 -4.03 26.49 7.90
N VAL A 10 -4.79 25.42 7.75
CA VAL A 10 -5.49 25.04 6.53
C VAL A 10 -6.94 24.75 6.90
N TYR A 11 -7.87 25.17 6.05
CA TYR A 11 -9.29 24.88 6.24
C TYR A 11 -9.92 24.45 4.91
N SER A 12 -10.58 23.30 4.93
CA SER A 12 -11.48 22.84 3.87
C SER A 12 -12.89 23.30 4.20
N GLU A 13 -13.36 24.32 3.50
CA GLU A 13 -14.75 24.78 3.59
C GLU A 13 -15.74 23.71 3.08
N LYS A 14 -15.32 22.89 2.11
CA LYS A 14 -16.16 21.89 1.46
C LYS A 14 -16.60 20.78 2.42
N TYR A 15 -15.70 20.37 3.32
CA TYR A 15 -15.92 19.26 4.24
C TYR A 15 -15.87 19.67 5.72
N ASP A 16 -15.71 20.96 6.01
CA ASP A 16 -15.58 21.51 7.37
C ASP A 16 -14.41 20.87 8.15
N ILE A 17 -13.25 20.72 7.51
CA ILE A 17 -12.07 20.08 8.09
C ILE A 17 -10.97 21.12 8.31
N HIS A 18 -10.46 21.15 9.54
CA HIS A 18 -9.30 21.94 9.91
C HIS A 18 -8.04 21.08 9.84
N GLY A 19 -6.99 21.64 9.26
CA GLY A 19 -5.68 21.03 9.17
C GLY A 19 -4.56 22.04 9.40
N THR A 20 -3.34 21.52 9.45
CA THR A 20 -2.14 22.29 9.68
C THR A 20 -1.01 21.73 8.84
N VAL A 21 -0.38 22.59 8.04
CA VAL A 21 0.88 22.28 7.36
C VAL A 21 2.04 22.68 8.26
N ARG A 22 2.96 21.75 8.51
CA ARG A 22 4.21 21.97 9.24
C ARG A 22 5.41 21.71 8.33
N ASP A 23 6.26 22.71 8.17
CA ASP A 23 7.52 22.66 7.41
C ASP A 23 8.69 22.56 8.40
N TYR A 24 9.37 21.43 8.38
CA TYR A 24 10.56 21.13 9.20
C TYR A 24 11.87 21.43 8.46
N GLY A 25 11.79 22.07 7.29
CA GLY A 25 12.90 22.46 6.44
C GLY A 25 13.37 21.38 5.46
N VAL A 26 13.44 20.14 5.92
CA VAL A 26 13.76 18.94 5.12
C VAL A 26 12.51 18.20 4.68
N VAL A 27 11.49 18.15 5.52
CA VAL A 27 10.21 17.50 5.24
C VAL A 27 9.08 18.48 5.54
N THR A 28 8.03 18.45 4.73
CA THR A 28 6.80 19.19 4.99
C THR A 28 5.66 18.18 5.14
N LYS A 29 4.84 18.35 6.17
CA LYS A 29 3.73 17.43 6.47
C LYS A 29 2.43 18.21 6.65
N LEU A 30 1.34 17.65 6.15
CA LEU A 30 -0.02 18.08 6.40
C LEU A 30 -0.64 17.19 7.48
N PHE A 31 -1.22 17.81 8.50
CA PHE A 31 -1.92 17.16 9.60
C PHE A 31 -3.37 17.60 9.59
N PHE A 32 -4.32 16.67 9.70
CA PHE A 32 -5.72 16.99 9.88
C PHE A 32 -6.44 15.80 10.53
N THR A 33 -7.62 16.04 11.10
CA THR A 33 -8.45 14.97 11.65
C THR A 33 -9.68 14.79 10.78
N TYR A 34 -9.96 13.54 10.39
CA TYR A 34 -11.16 13.17 9.65
C TYR A 34 -11.81 11.97 10.32
N GLU A 35 -13.12 12.05 10.62
CA GLU A 35 -13.89 10.99 11.30
C GLU A 35 -13.22 10.42 12.58
N GLY A 36 -12.55 11.28 13.34
CA GLY A 36 -11.86 10.91 14.58
C GLY A 36 -10.53 10.18 14.38
N LYS A 37 -10.00 10.13 13.14
CA LYS A 37 -8.66 9.64 12.81
C LYS A 37 -7.72 10.81 12.56
N ASP A 38 -6.54 10.75 13.14
CA ASP A 38 -5.47 11.70 12.84
C ASP A 38 -4.76 11.26 11.55
N ILE A 39 -4.83 12.12 10.54
CA ILE A 39 -4.23 11.90 9.23
C ILE A 39 -2.96 12.74 9.12
N VAL A 40 -1.88 12.11 8.68
CA VAL A 40 -0.59 12.74 8.43
C VAL A 40 -0.15 12.40 7.02
N MET A 41 0.10 13.42 6.20
CA MET A 41 0.55 13.25 4.82
C MET A 41 1.84 14.01 4.56
N GLY A 42 2.78 13.37 3.87
CA GLY A 42 3.90 14.09 3.26
C GLY A 42 3.38 15.02 2.17
N ILE A 43 3.90 16.24 2.12
CA ILE A 43 3.65 17.17 1.01
C ILE A 43 4.98 17.72 0.53
N GLN A 44 5.15 17.85 -0.79
CA GLN A 44 6.39 18.35 -1.31
C GLN A 44 6.55 19.85 -1.09
N ARG A 45 7.78 20.24 -0.74
CA ARG A 45 8.20 21.63 -0.62
C ARG A 45 8.45 22.19 -2.02
N ASN A 46 7.39 22.43 -2.80
CA ASN A 46 7.55 22.86 -4.18
C ASN A 46 7.89 24.37 -4.26
N LEU A 47 9.13 24.72 -3.87
CA LEU A 47 9.71 26.08 -3.86
C LEU A 47 9.63 26.77 -5.23
N LEU A 48 9.53 26.00 -6.32
CA LEU A 48 9.51 26.49 -7.70
C LEU A 48 8.10 26.78 -8.24
N LYS A 49 7.05 26.16 -7.68
CA LYS A 49 5.67 26.33 -8.18
C LYS A 49 4.91 27.51 -7.54
N GLY A 50 5.46 28.15 -6.50
CA GLY A 50 4.86 29.34 -5.88
C GLY A 50 3.52 29.10 -5.18
N ASN A 51 3.05 27.85 -5.08
CA ASN A 51 1.79 27.51 -4.43
C ASN A 51 1.86 27.79 -2.93
N LYS A 52 0.82 28.44 -2.38
CA LYS A 52 0.73 28.68 -0.94
C LYS A 52 0.38 27.35 -0.25
N TYR A 53 1.09 27.01 0.83
CA TYR A 53 0.82 25.80 1.64
C TYR A 53 -0.66 25.66 2.06
N GLU A 54 -1.35 26.78 2.27
CA GLU A 54 -2.77 26.81 2.58
C GLU A 54 -3.64 26.21 1.46
N GLU A 55 -3.38 26.60 0.22
CA GLU A 55 -4.14 26.10 -0.94
C GLU A 55 -3.78 24.66 -1.26
N LEU A 56 -2.49 24.31 -1.23
CA LEU A 56 -2.05 22.94 -1.43
C LEU A 56 -2.64 22.01 -0.36
N GLY A 57 -2.53 22.39 0.92
CA GLY A 57 -3.09 21.61 2.02
C GLY A 57 -4.60 21.44 1.90
N ARG A 58 -5.33 22.51 1.56
CA ARG A 58 -6.80 22.44 1.39
C ARG A 58 -7.17 21.49 0.25
N ASN A 59 -6.49 21.61 -0.88
CA ASN A 59 -6.77 20.77 -2.04
C ASN A 59 -6.45 19.29 -1.78
N ILE A 60 -5.40 19.00 -0.99
CA ILE A 60 -5.09 17.63 -0.56
C ILE A 60 -6.16 17.10 0.40
N ILE A 61 -6.64 17.90 1.36
CA ILE A 61 -7.78 17.51 2.22
C ILE A 61 -9.01 17.21 1.37
N ASP A 62 -9.35 18.12 0.45
CA ASP A 62 -10.54 17.98 -0.39
C ASP A 62 -10.47 16.72 -1.26
N SER A 63 -9.29 16.45 -1.83
CA SER A 63 -9.05 15.26 -2.62
C SER A 63 -8.98 14.00 -1.78
N TYR A 64 -8.46 14.08 -0.55
CA TYR A 64 -8.49 12.95 0.37
C TYR A 64 -9.93 12.51 0.59
N VAL A 65 -10.81 13.42 0.99
CA VAL A 65 -12.21 13.08 1.24
C VAL A 65 -12.96 12.70 -0.05
N ALA A 66 -12.66 13.34 -1.18
CA ALA A 66 -13.35 13.05 -2.44
C ALA A 66 -12.91 11.74 -3.11
N ASN A 67 -11.62 11.38 -3.00
CA ASN A 67 -10.98 10.40 -3.88
C ASN A 67 -10.18 9.32 -3.15
N LEU A 68 -9.58 9.63 -2.00
CA LEU A 68 -8.64 8.74 -1.28
C LEU A 68 -9.24 8.13 0.00
N VAL A 69 -10.40 8.62 0.44
CA VAL A 69 -11.22 7.89 1.40
C VAL A 69 -11.78 6.70 0.63
N SER A 70 -11.17 5.52 0.80
CA SER A 70 -11.85 4.26 0.54
C SER A 70 -13.19 4.31 1.25
N HIS A 71 -14.30 3.82 0.68
CA HIS A 71 -15.61 3.85 1.34
C HIS A 71 -15.53 3.13 2.70
N GLU A 72 -15.28 3.92 3.76
CA GLU A 72 -14.60 3.47 4.99
C GLU A 72 -15.53 2.78 5.99
N GLU A 73 -16.84 2.83 5.76
CA GLU A 73 -17.82 2.19 6.64
C GLU A 73 -17.61 0.66 6.76
N TRP A 74 -16.77 0.05 5.89
CA TRP A 74 -16.57 -1.40 5.82
C TRP A 74 -15.11 -1.88 5.73
N LYS A 75 -14.08 -1.00 5.81
CA LYS A 75 -12.70 -1.49 5.70
C LYS A 75 -12.31 -2.29 6.94
N LYS A 76 -12.37 -3.62 6.83
CA LYS A 76 -11.96 -4.57 7.86
C LYS A 76 -10.50 -4.28 8.22
N LEU A 77 -10.18 -4.26 9.52
CA LEU A 77 -8.79 -4.27 9.97
C LEU A 77 -8.19 -5.63 9.57
N GLN A 78 -7.32 -5.65 8.58
CA GLN A 78 -6.78 -6.90 8.04
C GLN A 78 -5.34 -7.15 8.47
N LEU A 79 -4.97 -8.43 8.49
CA LEU A 79 -3.60 -8.89 8.67
C LEU A 79 -3.28 -9.85 7.51
N HIS A 80 -2.49 -9.39 6.55
CA HIS A 80 -2.02 -10.16 5.39
C HIS A 80 -0.71 -10.87 5.69
N PHE A 81 -0.38 -11.88 4.88
CA PHE A 81 0.87 -12.65 5.00
C PHE A 81 1.15 -13.08 6.44
N TRP A 82 0.14 -13.66 7.08
CA TRP A 82 0.08 -13.77 8.53
C TRP A 82 0.38 -15.17 9.05
N TYR A 83 0.76 -15.26 10.32
CA TYR A 83 0.77 -16.49 11.11
C TYR A 83 0.58 -16.16 12.60
N ILE A 84 0.21 -17.15 13.41
CA ILE A 84 0.09 -17.00 14.86
C ILE A 84 1.22 -17.80 15.50
N GLY A 85 2.01 -17.13 16.34
CA GLY A 85 3.12 -17.74 17.07
C GLY A 85 2.94 -17.62 18.58
N GLU A 86 3.65 -18.47 19.30
CA GLU A 86 3.73 -18.45 20.76
C GLU A 86 5.05 -17.85 21.23
N HIS A 87 4.99 -16.98 22.24
CA HIS A 87 6.13 -16.24 22.79
C HIS A 87 6.07 -16.25 24.31
N GLU A 88 7.21 -16.42 24.97
CA GLU A 88 7.30 -16.26 26.43
C GLU A 88 7.47 -14.78 26.77
N PHE A 89 6.57 -14.22 27.57
CA PHE A 89 6.65 -12.84 28.04
C PHE A 89 6.32 -12.78 29.53
N GLY A 90 7.28 -12.33 30.35
CA GLY A 90 7.08 -12.23 31.79
C GLY A 90 6.83 -13.57 32.50
N GLY A 91 7.26 -14.69 31.91
CA GLY A 91 7.04 -16.05 32.42
C GLY A 91 5.69 -16.66 32.04
N GLU A 92 4.88 -15.95 31.24
CA GLU A 92 3.63 -16.48 30.67
C GLU A 92 3.80 -16.70 29.16
N MET A 93 3.18 -17.77 28.65
CA MET A 93 3.09 -18.02 27.22
C MET A 93 1.95 -17.21 26.63
N VAL A 94 2.28 -16.27 25.75
CA VAL A 94 1.33 -15.42 25.03
C VAL A 94 1.29 -15.78 23.55
N ARG A 95 0.14 -15.60 22.92
CA ARG A 95 -0.05 -15.85 21.48
C ARG A 95 -0.15 -14.52 20.76
N ARG A 96 0.57 -14.36 19.65
CA ARG A 96 0.52 -13.13 18.85
C ARG A 96 0.36 -13.47 17.38
N GLY A 97 -0.53 -12.74 16.72
CA GLY A 97 -0.56 -12.70 15.25
C GLY A 97 0.62 -11.87 14.76
N HIS A 98 1.27 -12.33 13.70
CA HIS A 98 2.34 -11.64 12.99
C HIS A 98 1.89 -11.48 11.55
N GLY A 99 2.17 -10.34 10.92
CA GLY A 99 1.81 -10.11 9.52
C GLY A 99 1.77 -8.64 9.16
N ILE A 100 1.34 -8.38 7.93
CA ILE A 100 1.25 -7.04 7.37
C ILE A 100 -0.13 -6.46 7.64
N VAL A 101 -0.19 -5.32 8.33
CA VAL A 101 -1.48 -4.71 8.72
C VAL A 101 -2.01 -3.74 7.66
N THR A 102 -3.33 -3.72 7.52
CA THR A 102 -4.06 -2.68 6.78
C THR A 102 -5.31 -2.24 7.52
N GLY A 103 -5.70 -0.98 7.36
CA GLY A 103 -6.90 -0.41 7.99
C GLY A 103 -6.76 -0.12 9.49
N HIS A 104 -5.52 -0.10 10.02
CA HIS A 104 -5.28 0.19 11.44
C HIS A 104 -5.33 1.70 11.72
N LYS A 105 -5.97 2.10 12.83
CA LYS A 105 -6.10 3.52 13.23
C LYS A 105 -4.80 4.21 13.68
N ARG A 106 -3.67 3.49 13.71
CA ARG A 106 -2.43 3.94 14.37
C ARG A 106 -1.17 3.52 13.62
N PHE A 107 -1.22 2.36 12.98
CA PHE A 107 -0.14 1.88 12.13
C PHE A 107 -0.50 2.21 10.69
N SER A 108 0.49 2.60 9.91
CA SER A 108 0.33 2.74 8.47
C SER A 108 0.04 1.39 7.83
N ASP A 109 -0.71 1.41 6.74
CA ASP A 109 -0.86 0.23 5.88
C ASP A 109 0.52 -0.26 5.41
N ALA A 110 0.62 -1.56 5.13
CA ALA A 110 1.84 -2.27 4.73
C ALA A 110 2.90 -2.45 5.84
N MET A 111 2.68 -1.95 7.06
CA MET A 111 3.60 -2.22 8.17
C MET A 111 3.54 -3.69 8.62
N ASP A 112 4.71 -4.34 8.72
CA ASP A 112 4.84 -5.62 9.43
C ASP A 112 4.74 -5.37 10.93
N ILE A 113 3.77 -6.02 11.57
CA ILE A 113 3.49 -5.89 12.99
C ILE A 113 3.36 -7.26 13.66
N HIS A 114 3.45 -7.24 14.98
CA HIS A 114 2.85 -8.27 15.81
C HIS A 114 1.71 -7.67 16.63
N THR A 115 0.64 -8.44 16.82
CA THR A 115 -0.51 -8.01 17.60
C THR A 115 -0.23 -8.05 19.11
N SER A 116 -1.15 -7.49 19.90
CA SER A 116 -1.28 -7.86 21.32
C SER A 116 -1.71 -9.32 21.48
N ASP A 117 -1.78 -9.79 22.73
CA ASP A 117 -2.13 -11.18 23.04
C ASP A 117 -3.47 -11.60 22.42
N VAL A 118 -3.49 -12.79 21.81
CA VAL A 118 -4.63 -13.37 21.13
C VAL A 118 -5.58 -13.98 22.16
N LYS A 119 -6.83 -13.52 22.18
CA LYS A 119 -7.86 -13.97 23.11
C LYS A 119 -8.84 -14.95 22.51
N ALA A 120 -9.12 -14.85 21.20
CA ALA A 120 -9.98 -15.79 20.50
C ALA A 120 -9.63 -15.88 19.01
N ILE A 121 -9.93 -17.04 18.45
CA ILE A 121 -9.79 -17.36 17.02
C ILE A 121 -11.15 -17.89 16.54
N TYR A 122 -11.63 -17.37 15.43
CA TYR A 122 -12.83 -17.83 14.74
C TYR A 122 -12.52 -17.97 13.25
N ILE A 123 -13.10 -18.98 12.60
CA ILE A 123 -12.91 -19.21 11.16
C ILE A 123 -14.22 -18.84 10.46
N ASP A 124 -14.16 -17.84 9.60
CA ASP A 124 -15.26 -17.47 8.72
C ASP A 124 -15.00 -18.08 7.34
N GLU A 125 -15.50 -19.30 7.13
CA GLU A 125 -15.34 -19.99 5.85
C GLU A 125 -16.12 -19.35 4.70
N GLY A 126 -17.17 -18.58 5.01
CA GLY A 126 -17.97 -17.88 4.00
C GLY A 126 -17.18 -16.76 3.34
N GLU A 127 -16.42 -16.03 4.16
CA GLU A 127 -15.54 -14.95 3.73
C GLU A 127 -14.12 -15.42 3.39
N GLY A 128 -13.77 -16.67 3.73
CA GLY A 128 -12.42 -17.20 3.52
C GLY A 128 -11.37 -16.55 4.42
N GLU A 129 -11.77 -16.17 5.64
CA GLU A 129 -10.94 -15.42 6.60
C GLU A 129 -10.85 -16.14 7.95
N LEU A 130 -9.73 -15.97 8.65
CA LEU A 130 -9.60 -16.23 10.07
C LEU A 130 -9.77 -14.91 10.83
N VAL A 131 -10.70 -14.86 11.77
CA VAL A 131 -10.93 -13.71 12.64
C VAL A 131 -10.14 -13.88 13.93
N LEU A 132 -9.16 -12.99 14.12
CA LEU A 132 -8.26 -12.96 15.26
C LEU A 132 -8.65 -11.86 16.24
N THR A 133 -9.23 -12.24 17.37
CA THR A 133 -9.56 -11.28 18.44
C THR A 133 -8.39 -11.17 19.40
N THR A 134 -7.89 -9.96 19.59
CA THR A 134 -6.78 -9.65 20.51
C THR A 134 -7.27 -8.71 21.62
N GLU A 135 -6.40 -8.35 22.56
CA GLU A 135 -6.75 -7.40 23.64
C GLU A 135 -7.31 -6.07 23.15
N ASN A 136 -6.81 -5.57 22.02
CA ASN A 136 -7.08 -4.20 21.59
C ASN A 136 -7.89 -4.12 20.29
N SER A 137 -7.90 -5.19 19.49
CA SER A 137 -8.35 -5.15 18.10
C SER A 137 -8.84 -6.52 17.62
N VAL A 138 -9.73 -6.49 16.63
CA VAL A 138 -10.15 -7.67 15.85
C VAL A 138 -9.52 -7.56 14.47
N TYR A 139 -8.71 -8.55 14.09
CA TYR A 139 -8.08 -8.63 12.79
C TYR A 139 -8.78 -9.69 11.94
N TYR A 140 -9.01 -9.38 10.67
CA TYR A 140 -9.53 -10.28 9.67
C TYR A 140 -8.36 -10.74 8.81
N CYS A 141 -8.05 -12.03 8.86
CA CYS A 141 -6.83 -12.58 8.30
C CYS A 141 -7.21 -13.48 7.10
N PRO A 142 -7.07 -13.02 5.85
CA PRO A 142 -7.42 -13.83 4.69
C PRO A 142 -6.66 -15.16 4.66
N LEU A 143 -7.37 -16.29 4.55
CA LEU A 143 -6.75 -17.62 4.67
C LEU A 143 -5.78 -17.92 3.53
N ALA A 144 -6.06 -17.40 2.32
CA ALA A 144 -5.15 -17.50 1.17
C ALA A 144 -3.78 -16.85 1.43
N TYR A 145 -3.73 -15.84 2.31
CA TYR A 145 -2.52 -15.12 2.70
C TYR A 145 -1.88 -15.67 3.99
N CYS A 146 -2.30 -16.85 4.49
CA CYS A 146 -1.61 -17.49 5.60
C CYS A 146 -0.18 -17.91 5.18
N ARG A 147 0.83 -17.57 5.99
CA ARG A 147 2.20 -18.07 5.86
C ARG A 147 2.25 -19.51 6.39
N PHE A 148 1.67 -20.47 5.66
CA PHE A 148 1.55 -21.87 6.09
C PHE A 148 2.87 -22.49 6.54
N LYS A 149 3.99 -22.22 5.87
CA LYS A 149 5.32 -22.71 6.29
C LYS A 149 5.71 -22.27 7.71
N LYS A 150 5.29 -21.07 8.12
CA LYS A 150 5.50 -20.53 9.46
C LYS A 150 4.44 -21.03 10.44
N GLN A 151 3.20 -21.13 9.99
CA GLN A 151 2.12 -21.66 10.82
C GLN A 151 2.30 -23.15 11.14
N ASP A 152 3.01 -23.91 10.30
CA ASP A 152 3.40 -25.30 10.53
C ASP A 152 4.29 -25.48 11.78
N GLU A 153 4.92 -24.42 12.27
CA GLU A 153 5.66 -24.42 13.55
C GLU A 153 4.70 -24.48 14.76
N TYR A 154 3.44 -24.08 14.58
CA TYR A 154 2.39 -24.00 15.61
C TYR A 154 0.99 -24.46 15.10
N PRO A 155 0.86 -25.70 14.58
CA PRO A 155 -0.36 -26.14 13.88
C PRO A 155 -1.58 -26.20 14.81
N ASP A 156 -1.36 -26.47 16.11
CA ASP A 156 -2.42 -26.68 17.10
C ASP A 156 -3.13 -25.38 17.53
N ILE A 157 -2.62 -24.21 17.14
CA ILE A 157 -3.24 -22.91 17.48
C ILE A 157 -4.54 -22.70 16.70
N ILE A 158 -4.60 -23.14 15.44
CA ILE A 158 -5.73 -22.90 14.54
C ILE A 158 -6.60 -24.16 14.49
N PRO A 159 -7.90 -24.07 14.82
CA PRO A 159 -8.81 -25.20 14.67
C PRO A 159 -8.86 -25.70 13.21
N ASP A 160 -8.90 -27.02 13.01
CA ASP A 160 -8.95 -27.66 11.69
C ASP A 160 -7.85 -27.20 10.70
N TYR A 161 -6.67 -26.82 11.22
CA TYR A 161 -5.58 -26.24 10.43
C TYR A 161 -5.21 -27.03 9.17
N GLU A 162 -5.06 -28.35 9.26
CA GLU A 162 -4.69 -29.18 8.11
C GLU A 162 -5.72 -29.10 6.96
N ARG A 163 -7.02 -29.07 7.29
CA ARG A 163 -8.09 -28.91 6.29
C ARG A 163 -8.04 -27.51 5.65
N LEU A 164 -7.81 -26.48 6.47
CA LEU A 164 -7.67 -25.11 5.96
C LEU A 164 -6.44 -24.98 5.06
N LYS A 165 -5.32 -25.57 5.44
CA LYS A 165 -4.11 -25.61 4.65
C LYS A 165 -4.32 -26.30 3.32
N GLU A 166 -4.97 -27.47 3.29
CA GLU A 166 -5.30 -28.14 2.03
C GLU A 166 -6.18 -27.27 1.12
N LYS A 167 -7.13 -26.51 1.70
CA LYS A 167 -8.07 -25.69 0.95
C LYS A 167 -7.49 -24.37 0.43
N TYR A 168 -6.60 -23.70 1.17
CA TYR A 168 -6.17 -22.32 0.91
C TYR A 168 -4.67 -22.16 0.62
N LYS A 169 -3.86 -23.19 0.84
CA LYS A 169 -2.45 -23.12 0.49
C LYS A 169 -2.30 -23.08 -1.03
N ASP A 170 -1.46 -22.17 -1.51
CA ASP A 170 -1.14 -22.01 -2.93
C ASP A 170 -2.36 -21.66 -3.80
N THR A 171 -3.45 -21.13 -3.23
CA THR A 171 -4.66 -20.71 -3.97
C THR A 171 -4.61 -19.28 -4.50
N ILE A 172 -3.59 -18.50 -4.12
CA ILE A 172 -3.41 -17.17 -4.69
C ILE A 172 -3.07 -17.36 -6.17
N GLU A 173 -4.01 -17.02 -7.05
CA GLU A 173 -3.75 -16.91 -8.47
C GLU A 173 -2.96 -15.63 -8.71
N TYR A 174 -1.67 -15.81 -8.98
CA TYR A 174 -0.80 -14.71 -9.36
C TYR A 174 -1.22 -14.15 -10.72
N PRO A 175 -1.42 -12.83 -10.84
CA PRO A 175 -1.81 -12.24 -12.12
C PRO A 175 -0.79 -12.55 -13.21
N THR A 176 -1.26 -12.86 -14.41
CA THR A 176 -0.41 -13.08 -15.59
C THR A 176 -0.93 -12.29 -16.78
N ILE A 177 -0.11 -12.15 -17.81
CA ILE A 177 -0.45 -11.44 -19.05
C ILE A 177 0.12 -12.17 -20.27
N GLU A 178 -0.43 -11.90 -21.45
CA GLU A 178 0.04 -12.53 -22.69
C GLU A 178 1.48 -12.10 -23.05
N PRO A 179 2.25 -12.95 -23.74
CA PRO A 179 3.61 -12.59 -24.18
C PRO A 179 3.66 -11.31 -25.02
N GLY A 180 4.73 -10.54 -24.86
CA GLY A 180 4.93 -9.23 -25.49
C GLY A 180 4.19 -8.08 -24.79
N LYS A 181 3.65 -8.30 -23.59
CA LYS A 181 3.03 -7.27 -22.76
C LYS A 181 3.63 -7.30 -21.36
N VAL A 182 3.67 -6.12 -20.74
CA VAL A 182 4.19 -5.93 -19.38
C VAL A 182 3.01 -5.73 -18.42
N LEU A 183 3.04 -6.36 -17.26
CA LEU A 183 2.04 -6.19 -16.22
C LEU A 183 2.74 -5.84 -14.90
N LEU A 184 2.45 -4.66 -14.38
CA LEU A 184 2.79 -4.23 -13.03
C LEU A 184 1.61 -4.51 -12.11
N VAL A 185 1.84 -5.29 -11.04
CA VAL A 185 0.82 -5.61 -10.04
C VAL A 185 1.08 -4.81 -8.78
N LEU A 186 0.04 -4.12 -8.30
CA LEU A 186 0.06 -3.27 -7.13
C LEU A 186 -0.92 -3.76 -6.06
N ALA A 187 -0.57 -3.53 -4.79
CA ALA A 187 -1.46 -3.76 -3.66
C ALA A 187 -1.14 -2.81 -2.49
N ASN A 188 -2.15 -2.26 -1.83
CA ASN A 188 -1.95 -1.36 -0.69
C ASN A 188 -1.42 -2.04 0.58
N PHE A 189 -1.46 -3.38 0.64
CA PHE A 189 -0.82 -4.18 1.68
C PHE A 189 0.61 -4.62 1.31
N CYS A 190 1.18 -4.08 0.22
CA CYS A 190 2.58 -4.30 -0.14
C CYS A 190 3.39 -3.03 0.12
N ASP A 191 4.63 -3.20 0.58
CA ASP A 191 5.57 -2.09 0.71
C ASP A 191 5.70 -1.35 -0.62
N TYR A 192 5.55 -0.02 -0.58
CA TYR A 192 5.59 0.86 -1.76
C TYR A 192 4.61 0.48 -2.87
N TYR A 193 3.51 -0.20 -2.52
CA TYR A 193 2.52 -0.77 -3.41
C TYR A 193 3.00 -1.90 -4.32
N PHE A 194 4.29 -2.23 -4.38
CA PHE A 194 4.79 -3.20 -5.35
C PHE A 194 4.51 -4.64 -4.92
N HIS A 195 3.76 -5.36 -5.73
CA HIS A 195 3.56 -6.79 -5.53
C HIS A 195 4.45 -7.62 -6.46
N SER A 196 4.36 -7.38 -7.77
CA SER A 196 5.15 -8.12 -8.77
C SER A 196 5.17 -7.43 -10.13
N LEU A 197 6.14 -7.83 -10.96
CA LEU A 197 6.21 -7.52 -12.39
C LEU A 197 6.09 -8.82 -13.18
N TYR A 198 5.29 -8.82 -14.24
CA TYR A 198 5.23 -9.92 -15.21
C TYR A 198 5.54 -9.43 -16.61
N TYR A 199 6.47 -10.11 -17.27
CA TYR A 199 6.78 -9.91 -18.68
C TYR A 199 7.34 -11.19 -19.28
N VAL A 200 6.69 -11.70 -20.31
CA VAL A 200 7.18 -12.82 -21.15
C VAL A 200 7.49 -12.22 -22.52
N PRO A 201 8.74 -12.24 -23.00
CA PRO A 201 9.07 -11.75 -24.33
C PRO A 201 8.30 -12.51 -25.41
N LYS A 202 7.85 -11.81 -26.45
CA LYS A 202 7.05 -12.41 -27.53
C LYS A 202 7.74 -13.57 -28.25
N GLU A 203 9.06 -13.45 -28.41
CA GLU A 203 9.92 -14.43 -29.08
C GLU A 203 10.51 -15.46 -28.09
N SER A 204 10.00 -15.51 -26.84
CA SER A 204 10.46 -16.49 -25.85
C SER A 204 10.13 -17.92 -26.30
N GLU A 205 11.18 -18.73 -26.52
CA GLU A 205 11.05 -20.13 -26.92
C GLU A 205 10.54 -21.03 -25.77
N ASP A 206 10.81 -20.66 -24.52
CA ASP A 206 10.43 -21.43 -23.33
C ASP A 206 9.20 -20.88 -22.60
N GLY A 207 8.67 -19.74 -23.05
CA GLY A 207 7.48 -19.10 -22.51
C GLY A 207 7.64 -18.61 -21.07
N LYS A 208 8.88 -18.47 -20.58
CA LYS A 208 9.12 -18.08 -19.19
C LYS A 208 9.03 -16.56 -19.02
N CYS A 209 8.48 -16.17 -17.87
CA CYS A 209 8.55 -14.79 -17.40
C CYS A 209 10.01 -14.44 -17.11
N LEU A 210 10.43 -13.24 -17.49
CA LEU A 210 11.73 -12.72 -17.09
C LEU A 210 11.75 -12.53 -15.57
N GLU A 211 12.92 -12.80 -14.99
CA GLU A 211 13.17 -12.42 -13.60
C GLU A 211 13.30 -10.90 -13.51
N PHE A 212 12.79 -10.36 -12.41
CA PHE A 212 12.85 -8.95 -12.10
C PHE A 212 13.57 -8.72 -10.79
N SER A 213 14.02 -7.48 -10.68
CA SER A 213 14.71 -6.90 -9.56
C SER A 213 13.93 -5.68 -9.10
N SER A 214 13.88 -5.45 -7.78
CA SER A 214 13.13 -4.32 -7.23
C SER A 214 13.78 -3.79 -5.95
N TRP A 215 13.91 -2.47 -5.86
CA TRP A 215 14.64 -1.83 -4.76
C TRP A 215 13.99 -0.51 -4.34
N PRO A 216 13.76 -0.31 -3.03
CA PRO A 216 13.43 1.00 -2.52
C PRO A 216 14.69 1.86 -2.36
N HIS A 217 14.63 3.11 -2.81
CA HIS A 217 15.66 4.12 -2.65
C HIS A 217 15.23 5.14 -1.59
N ILE A 218 15.61 4.89 -0.34
CA ILE A 218 15.12 5.60 0.84
C ILE A 218 16.14 6.59 1.39
N GLY A 219 15.64 7.73 1.88
CA GLY A 219 16.46 8.78 2.47
C GLY A 219 17.15 9.67 1.45
N THR A 220 16.64 9.68 0.21
CA THR A 220 17.07 10.62 -0.82
C THR A 220 16.24 11.91 -0.75
N PHE A 221 16.31 12.80 -1.75
CA PHE A 221 15.49 14.03 -1.76
C PHE A 221 13.98 13.72 -1.85
N GLN A 222 13.62 12.58 -2.45
CA GLN A 222 12.28 12.03 -2.53
C GLN A 222 12.41 10.51 -2.61
N ASP A 223 11.72 9.78 -1.73
CA ASP A 223 11.80 8.32 -1.72
C ASP A 223 11.24 7.77 -3.03
N SER A 224 11.90 6.77 -3.60
CA SER A 224 11.51 6.17 -4.88
C SER A 224 11.58 4.65 -4.84
N TYR A 225 10.83 4.02 -5.73
CA TYR A 225 10.86 2.58 -5.93
C TYR A 225 11.24 2.27 -7.37
N LEU A 226 12.21 1.38 -7.54
CA LEU A 226 12.78 1.02 -8.84
C LEU A 226 12.51 -0.45 -9.09
N ILE A 227 12.10 -0.76 -10.32
CA ILE A 227 11.83 -2.12 -10.78
C ILE A 227 12.50 -2.27 -12.15
N ASP A 228 13.29 -3.33 -12.33
CA ASP A 228 13.95 -3.63 -13.58
C ASP A 228 13.97 -5.13 -13.88
N THR A 229 13.98 -5.52 -15.15
CA THR A 229 14.27 -6.91 -15.55
C THR A 229 15.77 -7.15 -15.60
N GLU A 230 16.25 -8.40 -15.46
CA GLU A 230 17.70 -8.71 -15.45
C GLU A 230 18.46 -8.20 -16.69
N ASN A 231 17.76 -8.10 -17.83
CA ASN A 231 18.30 -7.60 -19.09
C ASN A 231 18.07 -6.08 -19.30
N TYR A 232 17.45 -5.40 -18.34
CA TYR A 232 17.07 -3.99 -18.38
C TYR A 232 16.17 -3.59 -19.54
N GLU A 233 15.44 -4.53 -20.15
CA GLU A 233 14.41 -4.23 -21.16
C GLU A 233 13.24 -3.47 -20.55
N ILE A 234 12.88 -3.79 -19.30
CA ILE A 234 11.88 -3.07 -18.54
C ILE A 234 12.59 -2.32 -17.41
N ASP A 235 12.34 -1.02 -17.28
CA ASP A 235 12.78 -0.15 -16.18
C ASP A 235 11.63 0.80 -15.81
N LEU A 236 11.00 0.51 -14.67
CA LEU A 236 9.91 1.28 -14.11
C LEU A 236 10.37 1.93 -12.81
N ARG A 237 10.14 3.23 -12.67
CA ARG A 237 10.48 3.96 -11.45
C ARG A 237 9.42 4.96 -11.08
N TYR A 238 9.05 4.96 -9.80
CA TYR A 238 8.01 5.84 -9.30
C TYR A 238 8.29 6.35 -7.90
N PHE A 239 7.67 7.48 -7.58
CA PHE A 239 7.55 8.01 -6.23
C PHE A 239 6.30 7.44 -5.57
N PRO A 240 6.42 6.79 -4.40
CA PRO A 240 5.29 6.17 -3.76
C PRO A 240 4.71 7.13 -2.71
N HIS A 241 3.41 7.40 -2.80
CA HIS A 241 2.65 8.38 -2.02
C HIS A 241 1.41 7.75 -1.39
N TYR A 242 0.74 8.41 -0.45
CA TYR A 242 -0.47 7.85 0.14
C TYR A 242 -1.56 7.57 -0.93
N GLN A 243 -1.88 6.28 -1.11
CA GLN A 243 -2.81 5.72 -2.10
C GLN A 243 -2.53 6.14 -3.55
N ASN A 244 -1.30 6.56 -3.86
CA ASN A 244 -0.93 6.88 -5.22
C ASN A 244 0.56 6.66 -5.50
N ILE A 245 0.90 6.46 -6.76
CA ILE A 245 2.28 6.39 -7.24
C ILE A 245 2.44 7.36 -8.41
N GLU A 246 3.61 8.00 -8.52
CA GLU A 246 3.94 8.92 -9.62
C GLU A 246 5.18 8.40 -10.36
N PHE A 247 5.00 7.93 -11.59
CA PHE A 247 6.10 7.47 -12.42
C PHE A 247 6.97 8.62 -12.90
N TYR A 248 8.28 8.42 -12.86
CA TYR A 248 9.26 9.30 -13.48
C TYR A 248 10.17 8.57 -14.48
N SER A 249 10.00 7.23 -14.61
CA SER A 249 10.58 6.39 -15.65
C SER A 249 9.60 5.27 -15.99
N GLU A 250 9.26 5.14 -17.28
CA GLU A 250 8.32 4.15 -17.83
C GLU A 250 8.94 3.49 -19.07
N HIS A 251 10.11 2.86 -18.91
CA HIS A 251 10.74 2.15 -20.01
C HIS A 251 10.22 0.72 -20.07
N THR A 252 9.54 0.37 -21.16
CA THR A 252 8.94 -0.95 -21.36
C THR A 252 9.36 -1.59 -22.68
N ASP A 253 10.50 -1.18 -23.25
CA ASP A 253 10.95 -1.58 -24.59
C ASP A 253 9.84 -1.49 -25.66
N ASP A 254 9.08 -0.39 -25.65
CA ASP A 254 7.92 -0.13 -26.51
C ASP A 254 6.78 -1.18 -26.41
N CYS A 255 6.83 -2.10 -25.44
CA CYS A 255 5.76 -3.05 -25.19
C CYS A 255 4.55 -2.36 -24.56
N PRO A 256 3.32 -2.71 -24.97
CA PRO A 256 2.12 -2.33 -24.23
C PRO A 256 2.22 -2.81 -22.78
N TRP A 257 1.86 -1.93 -21.85
CA TRP A 257 1.96 -2.25 -20.44
C TRP A 257 0.70 -1.89 -19.65
N TYR A 258 0.49 -2.64 -18.59
CA TYR A 258 -0.73 -2.65 -17.81
C TYR A 258 -0.38 -2.50 -16.33
N ILE A 259 -1.28 -1.87 -15.60
CA ILE A 259 -1.24 -1.80 -14.14
C ILE A 259 -2.48 -2.50 -13.61
N GLU A 260 -2.29 -3.38 -12.63
CA GLU A 260 -3.36 -4.09 -11.94
C GLU A 260 -3.32 -3.82 -10.45
N ASN A 261 -4.48 -3.61 -9.85
CA ASN A 261 -4.64 -3.44 -8.42
C ASN A 261 -5.30 -4.68 -7.81
N ILE A 262 -4.51 -5.52 -7.13
CA ILE A 262 -5.03 -6.68 -6.37
C ILE A 262 -5.26 -6.34 -4.89
N GLY A 263 -5.08 -5.08 -4.52
CA GLY A 263 -5.33 -4.55 -3.19
C GLY A 263 -6.82 -4.45 -2.85
N ASP A 264 -7.10 -3.93 -1.65
CA ASP A 264 -8.45 -3.69 -1.16
C ASP A 264 -8.82 -2.19 -1.13
N ALA A 265 -7.91 -1.33 -1.62
CA ALA A 265 -8.08 0.11 -1.70
C ALA A 265 -7.85 0.61 -3.12
N VAL A 266 -8.45 1.75 -3.45
CA VAL A 266 -8.18 2.45 -4.70
C VAL A 266 -6.71 2.89 -4.72
N ILE A 267 -6.05 2.70 -5.86
CA ILE A 267 -4.71 3.20 -6.11
C ILE A 267 -4.74 4.13 -7.33
N PHE A 268 -4.15 5.31 -7.20
CA PHE A 268 -3.97 6.21 -8.34
C PHE A 268 -2.54 6.09 -8.89
N ALA A 269 -2.39 5.89 -10.19
CA ALA A 269 -1.10 5.83 -10.87
C ALA A 269 -0.93 7.03 -11.79
N GLY A 270 -0.05 7.97 -11.44
CA GLY A 270 0.38 9.05 -12.32
C GLY A 270 1.41 8.52 -13.32
N THR A 271 1.04 8.46 -14.59
CA THR A 271 1.87 7.95 -15.70
C THR A 271 2.10 9.04 -16.75
N SER A 272 2.90 8.72 -17.76
CA SER A 272 3.21 9.56 -18.92
C SER A 272 1.97 9.96 -19.72
N VAL A 273 0.88 9.19 -19.65
CA VAL A 273 -0.39 9.46 -20.34
C VAL A 273 -1.42 10.19 -19.48
N GLY A 274 -1.24 10.23 -18.16
CA GLY A 274 -2.16 10.86 -17.22
C GLY A 274 -2.29 10.11 -15.90
N ILE A 275 -3.29 10.44 -15.09
CA ILE A 275 -3.56 9.72 -13.84
C ILE A 275 -4.55 8.60 -14.13
N ILE A 276 -4.22 7.36 -13.81
CA ILE A 276 -5.10 6.20 -13.93
C ILE A 276 -5.59 5.83 -12.54
N ARG A 277 -6.92 5.85 -12.33
CA ARG A 277 -7.55 5.37 -11.09
C ARG A 277 -7.79 3.86 -11.20
N LEU A 278 -7.31 3.08 -10.25
CA LEU A 278 -7.46 1.62 -10.21
C LEU A 278 -8.32 1.23 -9.01
N GLU A 279 -9.57 0.81 -9.26
CA GLU A 279 -10.39 0.16 -8.23
C GLU A 279 -9.77 -1.20 -7.84
N PRO A 280 -10.09 -1.74 -6.65
CA PRO A 280 -9.78 -3.13 -6.33
C PRO A 280 -10.23 -4.10 -7.43
N GLY A 281 -9.29 -4.88 -7.97
CA GLY A 281 -9.50 -5.81 -9.08
C GLY A 281 -9.40 -5.21 -10.49
N ASP A 282 -9.19 -3.90 -10.63
CA ASP A 282 -8.97 -3.29 -11.94
C ASP A 282 -7.63 -3.71 -12.54
N ARG A 283 -7.64 -4.01 -13.84
CA ARG A 283 -6.45 -4.07 -14.69
C ARG A 283 -6.65 -3.11 -15.87
N LYS A 284 -5.75 -2.13 -16.03
CA LYS A 284 -5.84 -1.11 -17.08
C LYS A 284 -4.56 -0.99 -17.87
N GLU A 285 -4.69 -0.86 -19.18
CA GLU A 285 -3.57 -0.51 -20.06
C GLU A 285 -3.18 0.96 -19.84
N VAL A 286 -1.90 1.27 -19.92
CA VAL A 286 -1.40 2.63 -19.78
C VAL A 286 -1.55 3.39 -21.10
N VAL A 287 -2.77 3.83 -21.34
CA VAL A 287 -3.19 4.61 -22.52
C VAL A 287 -4.07 5.79 -22.10
N LYS A 288 -4.15 6.82 -22.96
CA LYS A 288 -4.86 8.08 -22.65
C LYS A 288 -6.35 7.87 -22.35
N GLU A 289 -6.96 6.86 -22.96
CA GLU A 289 -8.37 6.53 -22.80
C GLU A 289 -8.71 6.03 -21.39
N ASN A 290 -7.72 5.47 -20.69
CA ASN A 290 -7.87 5.00 -19.31
C ASN A 290 -7.46 6.04 -18.27
N ALA A 291 -6.98 7.21 -18.70
CA ALA A 291 -6.60 8.29 -17.80
C ALA A 291 -7.82 9.13 -17.39
N GLU A 292 -7.83 9.59 -16.15
CA GLU A 292 -8.82 10.50 -15.59
C GLU A 292 -8.87 11.81 -16.39
N VAL A 293 -10.08 12.17 -16.84
CA VAL A 293 -10.33 13.42 -17.59
C VAL A 293 -10.09 14.63 -16.70
N GLU A 294 -10.56 14.57 -15.45
CA GLU A 294 -10.31 15.56 -14.42
C GLU A 294 -9.19 15.08 -13.52
N LYS A 295 -8.05 15.76 -13.54
CA LYS A 295 -6.88 15.35 -12.76
C LYS A 295 -7.13 15.60 -11.27
N PRO A 296 -7.25 14.56 -10.43
CA PRO A 296 -7.36 14.76 -8.99
C PRO A 296 -6.06 15.38 -8.46
N ILE A 297 -6.17 16.17 -7.39
CA ILE A 297 -5.01 16.69 -6.69
C ILE A 297 -4.55 15.62 -5.70
N LEU A 298 -3.46 14.94 -6.00
CA LEU A 298 -2.97 13.84 -5.18
C LEU A 298 -1.87 14.31 -4.21
N PRO A 299 -1.67 13.62 -3.07
CA PRO A 299 -0.51 13.80 -2.22
C PRO A 299 0.79 13.61 -3.00
N ASP A 300 1.76 14.49 -2.82
CA ASP A 300 3.03 14.54 -3.56
C ASP A 300 4.28 14.38 -2.65
N GLY A 301 4.15 13.73 -1.49
CA GLY A 301 5.24 13.51 -0.54
C GLY A 301 5.37 12.06 -0.06
N ASP A 302 6.50 11.73 0.56
CA ASP A 302 6.88 10.35 0.88
C ASP A 302 5.80 9.59 1.68
N LEU A 303 5.58 8.32 1.33
CA LEU A 303 4.69 7.38 2.05
C LEU A 303 5.02 7.22 3.52
N TYR A 304 6.28 7.44 3.90
CA TYR A 304 6.68 7.27 5.27
C TYR A 304 6.15 8.44 6.12
N PRO A 305 5.54 8.17 7.30
CA PRO A 305 5.87 9.05 8.40
C PRO A 305 7.39 8.94 8.48
N ALA A 306 8.13 9.93 7.99
CA ALA A 306 9.55 10.05 8.30
C ALA A 306 9.59 9.78 9.79
N GLY A 307 10.13 8.61 10.17
CA GLY A 307 10.38 8.32 11.55
C GLY A 307 11.07 9.57 12.02
N ILE A 308 10.50 10.25 13.01
CA ILE A 308 11.34 11.14 13.77
C ILE A 308 12.41 10.19 14.25
N ILE A 309 13.57 10.21 13.57
CA ILE A 309 14.77 9.55 14.04
C ILE A 309 14.97 10.24 15.39
N GLU A 310 14.52 9.56 16.45
CA GLU A 310 14.94 9.86 17.80
C GLU A 310 16.44 9.57 17.92
#